data_AF-A0A2R6QJ63-F1
#
_entry.id   AF-A0A2R6QJ63-F1
#
_cell.length_a   1.000
_cell.length_b   1.000
_cell.length_c   1.000
_cell.angle_alpha   90.00
_cell.angle_beta   90.00
_cell.angle_gamma   90.00
#
_symmetry.space_group_name_H-M   'P 1'
#
loop_
_entity.id
_entity.type
_entity.pdbx_description
1 polymer ?
#
loop_
_entity_poly.entity_id
_entity_poly.type
_entity_poly.pdbx_seq_one_letter_code
_entity_poly.pdbx_strand_id
1 'polypeptide(L)'
;MGLNTAWMLRLWEEWDVRALVLLSFTLQIILYLLGSRRKYVSSLWISIFVWSAYLMADWVATVALGKLSNSQVDRNSSSVNPNKALKATWAPLLLLHLGGPDTITAYSLEDNQLWMRHLLGLVVQAFVAVYVIFMSWRNSWFSFLSLPALMAGLIKYGEKTWVLKSVSNDKSDIVPFGSGSSECLGDGTTKDEYVSALVMAHKLIKEFKHYMVHYNIKRFHFEVNGLNKISQRDGTSSFWDALQLEMGLMYDFFYTKASKTYTKWGSIRRSISFACTMFVLIGFFWIVSKGGNWHEHYSMVDVFITGVLLVGALVLEIYAVTILLFSNWTMLWLIKHNKSEWVIQLGRKFPWLFPMLKNKEWSKMMGQFDLFGFCIKEEKGLLKLLGLLGIPDKFNWQLHTNSVPVPPDLYSMILDYMHHLCTNQHGAESVIAALGFYKQAVYEQIFIGHLATEMCYHDVLVQANTSQNSNTKDGCRILSHYAMYLILECPSVLPLSVSDDQLKLIIDGLKLIVKNAGDVGKACQMLLDKNPTWLSEKQTQGDTKSNDQQVNFMLACKIVLKLKEKQEEERWRILKAMWLRTLLYLAINGSKINHLQQLRQGGELLTLLWFAIPQSDIVDGIDIVKIHDRLK
;
A
#
# COMPACT_ATOMS: atom_id res chain seq x y z
N MET A 1 44.85 12.41 23.07
CA MET A 1 43.68 12.39 22.15
C MET A 1 44.02 11.99 20.70
N GLY A 2 45.25 12.16 20.18
CA GLY A 2 45.60 11.83 18.78
C GLY A 2 45.83 10.35 18.42
N LEU A 3 46.04 9.45 19.40
CA LEU A 3 46.22 8.01 19.14
C LEU A 3 44.91 7.31 18.75
N ASN A 4 43.77 7.74 19.31
CA ASN A 4 42.47 7.16 19.00
C ASN A 4 42.02 7.53 17.57
N THR A 5 42.32 8.73 17.10
CA THR A 5 41.96 9.17 15.74
C THR A 5 42.79 8.47 14.67
N ALA A 6 44.09 8.25 14.90
CA ALA A 6 44.95 7.54 13.95
C ALA A 6 44.57 6.05 13.80
N TRP A 7 44.22 5.38 14.90
CA TRP A 7 43.72 4.00 14.86
C TRP A 7 42.36 3.91 14.16
N MET A 8 41.44 4.84 14.46
CA MET A 8 40.14 4.90 13.76
C MET A 8 40.30 5.16 12.25
N LEU A 9 41.22 6.03 11.85
CA LEU A 9 41.50 6.30 10.44
C LEU A 9 42.04 5.05 9.72
N ARG A 10 42.99 4.34 10.32
CA ARG A 10 43.52 3.08 9.75
C ARG A 10 42.44 1.99 9.68
N LEU A 11 41.62 1.86 10.72
CA LEU A 11 40.51 0.93 10.73
C LEU A 11 39.50 1.27 9.62
N TRP A 12 39.20 2.56 9.45
CA TRP A 12 38.31 3.05 8.40
C TRP A 12 38.90 2.81 7.01
N GLU A 13 40.18 3.05 6.77
CA GLU A 13 40.85 2.78 5.50
C GLU A 13 40.84 1.29 5.11
N GLU A 14 40.93 0.38 6.08
CA GLU A 14 40.86 -1.07 5.80
C GLU A 14 39.44 -1.58 5.60
N TRP A 15 38.46 -0.98 6.29
CA TRP A 15 37.08 -1.46 6.33
C TRP A 15 36.11 -0.66 5.47
N ASP A 16 36.45 0.50 4.93
CA ASP A 16 35.49 1.38 4.24
C ASP A 16 34.72 0.66 3.14
N VAL A 17 35.42 0.03 2.19
CA VAL A 17 34.78 -0.72 1.09
C VAL A 17 34.06 -1.96 1.63
N ARG A 18 34.66 -2.70 2.57
CA ARG A 18 34.09 -3.92 3.16
C ARG A 18 32.75 -3.64 3.84
N ALA A 19 32.72 -2.62 4.68
CA ALA A 19 31.54 -2.18 5.42
C ALA A 19 30.44 -1.68 4.47
N LEU A 20 30.78 -0.91 3.44
CA LEU A 20 29.81 -0.43 2.45
C LEU A 20 29.17 -1.56 1.64
N VAL A 21 29.97 -2.56 1.24
CA VAL A 21 29.45 -3.73 0.49
C VAL A 21 28.53 -4.58 1.37
N LEU A 22 28.91 -4.85 2.63
CA LEU A 22 28.08 -5.57 3.58
C LEU A 22 26.80 -4.81 3.94
N LEU A 23 26.89 -3.48 4.10
CA LEU A 23 25.74 -2.62 4.33
C LEU A 23 24.78 -2.67 3.13
N SER A 24 25.29 -2.56 1.90
CA SER A 24 24.49 -2.67 0.68
C SER A 24 23.73 -3.99 0.63
N PHE A 25 24.38 -5.10 0.98
CA PHE A 25 23.75 -6.42 0.99
C PHE A 25 22.69 -6.54 2.10
N THR A 26 22.97 -5.99 3.28
CA THR A 26 22.03 -6.00 4.42
C THR A 26 20.77 -5.19 4.10
N LEU A 27 20.91 -4.00 3.51
CA LEU A 27 19.78 -3.18 3.06
C LEU A 27 18.89 -3.94 2.07
N GLN A 28 19.48 -4.74 1.19
CA GLN A 28 18.72 -5.55 0.24
C GLN A 28 18.00 -6.71 0.87
N ILE A 29 18.60 -7.40 1.85
CA ILE A 29 17.89 -8.40 2.65
C ILE A 29 16.66 -7.78 3.32
N ILE A 30 16.82 -6.59 3.92
CA ILE A 30 15.71 -5.86 4.57
C ILE A 30 14.61 -5.56 3.55
N LEU A 31 14.96 -5.01 2.38
CA LEU A 31 13.99 -4.71 1.31
C LEU A 31 13.31 -5.98 0.78
N TYR A 32 14.03 -7.08 0.69
CA TYR A 32 13.49 -8.34 0.21
C TYR A 32 12.44 -8.89 1.19
N LEU A 33 12.80 -8.99 2.48
CA LEU A 33 11.95 -9.56 3.53
C LEU A 33 10.75 -8.67 3.86
N LEU A 34 10.99 -7.38 4.10
CA LEU A 34 9.95 -6.44 4.54
C LEU A 34 9.17 -5.84 3.36
N GLY A 35 9.73 -5.77 2.17
CA GLY A 35 9.07 -5.21 0.99
C GLY A 35 7.77 -5.92 0.63
N SER A 36 7.75 -7.26 0.73
CA SER A 36 6.55 -8.09 0.51
C SER A 36 5.50 -7.95 1.63
N ARG A 37 5.93 -7.65 2.86
CA ARG A 37 5.02 -7.54 4.03
C ARG A 37 4.15 -6.30 3.97
N ARG A 38 4.59 -5.24 3.30
CA ARG A 38 3.82 -3.99 3.14
C ARG A 38 2.47 -4.18 2.46
N LYS A 39 2.38 -5.15 1.54
CA LYS A 39 1.13 -5.56 0.90
C LYS A 39 0.05 -6.00 1.90
N TYR A 40 0.42 -6.43 3.12
CA TYR A 40 -0.51 -7.06 4.06
C TYR A 40 -0.54 -6.41 5.44
N VAL A 41 0.51 -5.69 5.81
CA VAL A 41 0.68 -5.17 7.18
C VAL A 41 0.86 -3.66 7.14
N SER A 42 -0.13 -2.94 7.67
CA SER A 42 -0.05 -1.49 7.91
C SER A 42 0.64 -1.22 9.25
N SER A 43 1.96 -1.44 9.31
CA SER A 43 2.79 -1.11 10.48
C SER A 43 3.70 0.06 10.18
N LEU A 44 3.65 1.10 11.04
CA LEU A 44 4.50 2.28 10.94
C LEU A 44 5.99 1.91 10.92
N TRP A 45 6.40 0.97 11.77
CA TRP A 45 7.80 0.53 11.86
C TRP A 45 8.26 -0.15 10.57
N ILE A 46 7.44 -1.03 9.98
CA ILE A 46 7.76 -1.66 8.69
C ILE A 46 7.89 -0.59 7.60
N SER A 47 6.99 0.39 7.58
CA SER A 47 7.05 1.52 6.64
C SER A 47 8.36 2.30 6.76
N ILE A 48 8.75 2.70 7.99
CA ILE A 48 9.98 3.45 8.26
C ILE A 48 11.23 2.66 7.82
N PHE A 49 11.33 1.38 8.22
CA PHE A 49 12.50 0.56 7.88
C PHE A 49 12.61 0.34 6.37
N VAL A 50 11.50 0.03 5.69
CA VAL A 50 11.52 -0.18 4.23
C VAL A 50 11.80 1.12 3.49
N TRP A 51 11.21 2.23 3.91
CA TRP A 51 11.46 3.55 3.32
C TRP A 51 12.93 3.95 3.43
N SER A 52 13.51 3.83 4.64
CA SER A 52 14.92 4.12 4.87
C SER A 52 15.82 3.21 4.05
N ALA A 53 15.57 1.90 4.06
CA ALA A 53 16.37 0.95 3.30
C ALA A 53 16.29 1.21 1.78
N TYR A 54 15.12 1.59 1.28
CA TYR A 54 14.90 1.88 -0.13
C TYR A 54 15.68 3.11 -0.59
N LEU A 55 15.65 4.19 0.18
CA LEU A 55 16.41 5.41 -0.13
C LEU A 55 17.92 5.19 -0.05
N MET A 56 18.39 4.39 0.91
CA MET A 56 19.81 4.15 1.12
C MET A 56 20.41 3.15 0.12
N ALA A 57 19.65 2.16 -0.35
CA ALA A 57 20.19 1.04 -1.13
C ALA A 57 20.96 1.48 -2.38
N ASP A 58 20.37 2.33 -3.22
CA ASP A 58 21.00 2.78 -4.47
C ASP A 58 22.20 3.72 -4.19
N TRP A 59 22.11 4.54 -3.14
CA TRP A 59 23.18 5.45 -2.71
C TRP A 59 24.41 4.70 -2.18
N VAL A 60 24.22 3.78 -1.23
CA VAL A 60 25.30 3.01 -0.61
C VAL A 60 26.05 2.19 -1.65
N ALA A 61 25.33 1.54 -2.57
CA ALA A 61 25.96 0.77 -3.64
C ALA A 61 26.76 1.66 -4.63
N THR A 62 26.28 2.87 -4.92
CA THR A 62 27.04 3.84 -5.75
C THR A 62 28.34 4.27 -5.08
N VAL A 63 28.27 4.61 -3.79
CA VAL A 63 29.45 5.03 -3.01
C VAL A 63 30.45 3.87 -2.90
N ALA A 64 29.97 2.65 -2.63
CA ALA A 64 30.79 1.45 -2.60
C ALA A 64 31.53 1.23 -3.93
N LEU A 65 30.83 1.38 -5.05
CA LEU A 65 31.39 1.21 -6.39
C LEU A 65 32.43 2.29 -6.72
N GLY A 66 32.19 3.55 -6.34
CA GLY A 66 33.15 4.65 -6.51
C GLY A 66 34.43 4.45 -5.70
N LYS A 67 34.30 4.05 -4.43
CA LYS A 67 35.44 3.71 -3.57
C LYS A 67 36.22 2.51 -4.10
N LEU A 68 35.52 1.49 -4.58
CA LEU A 68 36.13 0.33 -5.20
C LEU A 68 36.92 0.72 -6.47
N SER A 69 36.39 1.61 -7.30
CA SER A 69 37.10 2.15 -8.47
C SER A 69 38.44 2.80 -8.09
N ASN A 70 38.45 3.68 -7.09
CA ASN A 70 39.68 4.35 -6.65
C ASN A 70 40.73 3.36 -6.14
N SER A 71 40.32 2.33 -5.38
CA SER A 71 41.23 1.32 -4.84
C SER A 71 41.98 0.50 -5.91
N GLN A 72 41.45 0.47 -7.14
CA GLN A 72 42.06 -0.25 -8.26
C GLN A 72 43.09 0.62 -9.02
N VAL A 73 42.94 1.95 -8.98
CA VAL A 73 43.77 2.92 -9.71
C VAL A 73 45.17 3.08 -9.10
N ASP A 74 45.40 2.72 -7.84
CA ASP A 74 46.73 2.82 -7.21
C ASP A 74 47.77 1.93 -7.92
N ARG A 75 48.57 2.57 -8.80
CA ARG A 75 49.59 1.99 -9.69
C ARG A 75 50.96 1.75 -9.04
N ASN A 76 51.16 2.13 -7.78
CA ASN A 76 52.52 2.23 -7.20
C ASN A 76 53.04 1.00 -6.43
N SER A 77 52.38 -0.16 -6.50
CA SER A 77 52.96 -1.41 -5.98
C SER A 77 53.26 -2.38 -7.12
N SER A 78 54.55 -2.55 -7.40
CA SER A 78 55.13 -3.54 -8.32
C SER A 78 54.92 -5.00 -7.90
N SER A 79 54.21 -5.25 -6.80
CA SER A 79 53.78 -6.58 -6.37
C SER A 79 52.40 -6.94 -6.96
N VAL A 80 52.34 -8.05 -7.68
CA VAL A 80 51.10 -8.67 -8.16
C VAL A 80 50.22 -9.02 -6.95
N ASN A 81 49.29 -8.14 -6.55
CA ASN A 81 48.34 -8.42 -5.46
C ASN A 81 47.07 -9.08 -6.02
N PRO A 82 46.90 -10.42 -5.94
CA PRO A 82 45.75 -11.11 -6.51
C PRO A 82 44.43 -10.78 -5.80
N ASN A 83 44.50 -10.19 -4.59
CA ASN A 83 43.34 -9.67 -3.87
C ASN A 83 42.62 -8.53 -4.62
N LYS A 84 43.31 -7.80 -5.51
CA LYS A 84 42.69 -6.78 -6.38
C LYS A 84 41.65 -7.39 -7.33
N ALA A 85 41.92 -8.58 -7.89
CA ALA A 85 41.00 -9.28 -8.77
C ALA A 85 39.80 -9.87 -8.02
N LEU A 86 40.00 -10.33 -6.77
CA LEU A 86 38.91 -10.77 -5.90
C LEU A 86 37.98 -9.60 -5.56
N LYS A 87 38.50 -8.47 -5.10
CA LYS A 87 37.69 -7.28 -4.79
C LYS A 87 36.96 -6.73 -6.01
N ALA A 88 37.51 -6.90 -7.21
CA ALA A 88 36.85 -6.48 -8.44
C ALA A 88 35.56 -7.27 -8.75
N THR A 89 35.39 -8.50 -8.24
CA THR A 89 34.12 -9.23 -8.39
C THR A 89 32.99 -8.59 -7.59
N TRP A 90 33.30 -7.74 -6.60
CA TRP A 90 32.29 -6.99 -5.86
C TRP A 90 31.59 -5.94 -6.72
N ALA A 91 32.24 -5.38 -7.76
CA ALA A 91 31.60 -4.41 -8.64
C ALA A 91 30.38 -5.00 -9.40
N PRO A 92 30.53 -6.14 -10.10
CA PRO A 92 29.38 -6.86 -10.67
C PRO A 92 28.33 -7.32 -9.66
N LEU A 93 28.75 -7.75 -8.46
CA LEU A 93 27.81 -8.15 -7.41
C LEU A 93 27.00 -6.95 -6.90
N LEU A 94 27.63 -5.78 -6.73
CA LEU A 94 26.94 -4.53 -6.41
C LEU A 94 25.94 -4.14 -7.51
N LEU A 95 26.24 -4.38 -8.79
CA LEU A 95 25.28 -4.19 -9.89
C LEU A 95 24.09 -5.16 -9.81
N LEU A 96 24.35 -6.45 -9.53
CA LEU A 96 23.32 -7.45 -9.31
C LEU A 96 22.36 -7.05 -8.19
N HIS A 97 22.94 -6.51 -7.13
CA HIS A 97 22.32 -5.98 -5.93
C HIS A 97 21.49 -4.71 -6.24
N LEU A 98 22.03 -3.75 -7.01
CA LEU A 98 21.34 -2.54 -7.47
C LEU A 98 20.10 -2.82 -8.32
N GLY A 99 20.06 -3.99 -8.98
CA GLY A 99 18.85 -4.48 -9.63
C GLY A 99 17.66 -4.68 -8.69
N GLY A 100 17.88 -4.67 -7.37
CA GLY A 100 16.86 -4.66 -6.33
C GLY A 100 16.09 -5.98 -6.21
N PRO A 101 15.36 -6.18 -5.11
CA PRO A 101 14.50 -7.34 -4.93
C PRO A 101 13.28 -7.29 -5.88
N ASP A 102 12.61 -8.41 -6.04
CA ASP A 102 11.43 -8.48 -6.92
C ASP A 102 10.16 -8.01 -6.21
N THR A 103 10.20 -7.99 -4.88
CA THR A 103 9.11 -7.63 -3.98
C THR A 103 8.86 -6.13 -3.89
N ILE A 104 9.81 -5.29 -4.32
CA ILE A 104 9.70 -3.84 -4.36
C ILE A 104 10.51 -3.26 -5.53
N THR A 105 9.83 -2.62 -6.46
CA THR A 105 10.43 -1.81 -7.55
C THR A 105 10.33 -0.33 -7.26
N ALA A 106 9.20 0.09 -6.71
CA ALA A 106 8.88 1.47 -6.39
C ALA A 106 8.35 1.55 -4.95
N TYR A 107 8.71 2.61 -4.23
CA TYR A 107 8.16 2.86 -2.89
C TYR A 107 6.85 3.67 -2.99
N SER A 108 6.78 4.60 -3.93
CA SER A 108 5.57 5.34 -4.29
C SER A 108 5.34 5.31 -5.80
N LEU A 109 4.12 5.66 -6.25
CA LEU A 109 3.80 5.65 -7.68
C LEU A 109 4.64 6.66 -8.47
N GLU A 110 5.05 7.75 -7.82
CA GLU A 110 5.88 8.81 -8.39
C GLU A 110 7.28 8.28 -8.73
N ASP A 111 7.81 7.32 -7.97
CA ASP A 111 9.10 6.68 -8.27
C ASP A 111 9.09 5.98 -9.63
N ASN A 112 7.93 5.45 -10.06
CA ASN A 112 7.80 4.84 -11.39
C ASN A 112 8.07 5.87 -12.51
N GLN A 113 7.68 7.13 -12.31
CA GLN A 113 7.88 8.22 -13.28
C GLN A 113 9.36 8.62 -13.40
N LEU A 114 10.17 8.35 -12.37
CA LEU A 114 11.60 8.68 -12.31
C LEU A 114 12.51 7.64 -12.99
N TRP A 115 11.96 6.76 -13.84
CA TRP A 115 12.72 5.69 -14.50
C TRP A 115 13.96 6.17 -15.28
N MET A 116 13.93 7.39 -15.83
CA MET A 116 15.09 8.00 -16.51
C MET A 116 16.30 8.18 -15.59
N ARG A 117 16.06 8.50 -14.31
CA ARG A 117 17.13 8.59 -13.30
C ARG A 117 17.77 7.22 -13.07
N HIS A 118 16.96 6.18 -12.98
CA HIS A 118 17.46 4.81 -12.82
C HIS A 118 18.19 4.32 -14.08
N LEU A 119 17.76 4.72 -15.28
CA LEU A 119 18.47 4.43 -16.52
C LEU A 119 19.85 5.09 -16.55
N LEU A 120 19.93 6.39 -16.20
CA LEU A 120 21.21 7.09 -16.12
C LEU A 120 22.13 6.44 -15.08
N GLY A 121 21.60 6.09 -13.91
CA GLY A 121 22.31 5.34 -12.87
C GLY A 121 22.89 4.03 -13.39
N LEU A 122 22.06 3.23 -14.08
CA LEU A 122 22.48 1.98 -14.72
C LEU A 122 23.66 2.19 -15.67
N VAL A 123 23.59 3.19 -16.56
CA VAL A 123 24.66 3.46 -17.53
C VAL A 123 25.97 3.84 -16.82
N VAL A 124 25.91 4.76 -15.86
CA VAL A 124 27.10 5.22 -15.12
C VAL A 124 27.70 4.08 -14.29
N GLN A 125 26.88 3.35 -13.54
CA GLN A 125 27.38 2.26 -12.68
C GLN A 125 27.86 1.06 -13.50
N ALA A 126 27.22 0.74 -14.63
CA ALA A 126 27.72 -0.25 -15.58
C ALA A 126 29.10 0.13 -16.11
N PHE A 127 29.28 1.39 -16.50
CA PHE A 127 30.58 1.89 -16.96
C PHE A 127 31.66 1.78 -15.88
N VAL A 128 31.37 2.19 -14.64
CA VAL A 128 32.32 2.08 -13.53
C VAL A 128 32.65 0.62 -13.22
N ALA A 129 31.68 -0.29 -13.25
CA ALA A 129 31.94 -1.71 -13.03
C ALA A 129 32.81 -2.34 -14.12
N VAL A 130 32.55 -2.00 -15.39
CA VAL A 130 33.39 -2.42 -16.53
C VAL A 130 34.81 -1.87 -16.37
N TYR A 131 34.95 -0.60 -15.96
CA TYR A 131 36.24 0.01 -15.68
C TYR A 131 37.01 -0.71 -14.57
N VAL A 132 36.34 -1.05 -13.46
CA VAL A 132 36.93 -1.83 -12.35
C VAL A 132 37.40 -3.21 -12.83
N ILE A 133 36.60 -3.90 -13.64
CA ILE A 133 36.97 -5.20 -14.21
C ILE A 133 38.19 -5.05 -15.14
N PHE A 134 38.19 -4.04 -16.00
CA PHE A 134 39.27 -3.79 -16.95
C PHE A 134 40.58 -3.48 -16.23
N MET A 135 40.57 -2.59 -15.23
CA MET A 135 41.76 -2.23 -14.46
C MET A 135 42.30 -3.37 -13.57
N SER A 136 41.44 -4.31 -13.18
CA SER A 136 41.82 -5.49 -12.40
C SER A 136 42.07 -6.74 -13.24
N TRP A 137 42.02 -6.62 -14.57
CA TRP A 137 42.16 -7.75 -15.48
C TRP A 137 43.58 -8.32 -15.45
N ARG A 138 43.70 -9.58 -15.01
CA ARG A 138 45.00 -10.26 -14.85
C ARG A 138 45.01 -11.68 -15.41
N ASN A 139 44.07 -12.02 -16.31
CA ASN A 139 43.85 -13.39 -16.80
C ASN A 139 43.73 -14.43 -15.65
N SER A 140 43.23 -13.99 -14.49
CA SER A 140 42.98 -14.86 -13.34
C SER A 140 41.58 -15.48 -13.44
N TRP A 141 41.35 -16.62 -12.78
CA TRP A 141 40.01 -17.22 -12.71
C TRP A 141 38.95 -16.25 -12.16
N PHE A 142 39.28 -15.39 -11.18
CA PHE A 142 38.38 -14.35 -10.67
C PHE A 142 38.00 -13.29 -11.73
N SER A 143 38.94 -12.94 -12.62
CA SER A 143 38.66 -12.03 -13.74
C SER A 143 37.63 -12.66 -14.69
N PHE A 144 37.74 -13.95 -14.99
CA PHE A 144 36.74 -14.67 -15.79
C PHE A 144 35.38 -14.77 -15.08
N LEU A 145 35.35 -14.97 -13.76
CA LEU A 145 34.10 -15.00 -12.98
C LEU A 145 33.37 -13.65 -12.93
N SER A 146 34.10 -12.54 -13.09
CA SER A 146 33.50 -11.20 -13.10
C SER A 146 32.60 -10.95 -14.32
N LEU A 147 32.83 -11.63 -15.45
CA LEU A 147 32.04 -11.50 -16.69
C LEU A 147 30.60 -12.03 -16.56
N PRO A 148 30.36 -13.30 -16.17
CA PRO A 148 29.00 -13.79 -15.94
C PRO A 148 28.31 -13.05 -14.78
N ALA A 149 29.05 -12.64 -13.75
CA ALA A 149 28.50 -11.79 -12.69
C ALA A 149 28.04 -10.42 -13.24
N LEU A 150 28.81 -9.81 -14.15
CA LEU A 150 28.46 -8.53 -14.78
C LEU A 150 27.21 -8.70 -15.65
N MET A 151 27.12 -9.78 -16.41
CA MET A 151 25.94 -10.08 -17.22
C MET A 151 24.68 -10.23 -16.35
N ALA A 152 24.75 -10.99 -15.26
CA ALA A 152 23.64 -11.12 -14.31
C ALA A 152 23.26 -9.76 -13.70
N GLY A 153 24.26 -8.93 -13.36
CA GLY A 153 24.07 -7.58 -12.84
C GLY A 153 23.33 -6.66 -13.80
N LEU A 154 23.76 -6.61 -15.05
CA LEU A 154 23.13 -5.81 -16.10
C LEU A 154 21.71 -6.29 -16.40
N ILE A 155 21.47 -7.60 -16.42
CA ILE A 155 20.12 -8.15 -16.63
C ILE A 155 19.17 -7.70 -15.51
N LYS A 156 19.55 -7.83 -14.24
CA LYS A 156 18.66 -7.48 -13.11
C LYS A 156 18.39 -5.98 -13.01
N TYR A 157 19.42 -5.16 -13.22
CA TYR A 157 19.22 -3.72 -13.17
C TYR A 157 18.48 -3.22 -14.42
N GLY A 158 18.80 -3.73 -15.60
CA GLY A 158 18.00 -3.50 -16.81
C GLY A 158 16.53 -3.85 -16.60
N GLU A 159 16.22 -4.95 -15.91
CA GLU A 159 14.85 -5.32 -15.53
C GLU A 159 14.17 -4.27 -14.66
N LYS A 160 14.83 -3.82 -13.58
CA LYS A 160 14.30 -2.76 -12.68
C LYS A 160 13.91 -1.54 -13.49
N THR A 161 14.81 -1.04 -14.33
CA THR A 161 14.58 0.16 -15.17
C THR A 161 13.46 -0.06 -16.19
N TRP A 162 13.38 -1.25 -16.79
CA TRP A 162 12.33 -1.56 -17.77
C TRP A 162 10.94 -1.67 -17.13
N VAL A 163 10.85 -2.27 -15.93
CA VAL A 163 9.60 -2.33 -15.16
C VAL A 163 9.11 -0.91 -14.86
N LEU A 164 9.96 -0.06 -14.27
CA LEU A 164 9.61 1.33 -13.94
C LEU A 164 9.10 2.09 -15.16
N LYS A 165 9.82 2.00 -16.29
CA LYS A 165 9.39 2.61 -17.57
C LYS A 165 8.03 2.09 -18.03
N SER A 166 7.78 0.79 -17.90
CA SER A 166 6.53 0.18 -18.37
C SER A 166 5.33 0.61 -17.54
N VAL A 167 5.48 0.67 -16.21
CA VAL A 167 4.43 1.11 -15.29
C VAL A 167 4.15 2.61 -15.43
N SER A 168 5.19 3.41 -15.67
CA SER A 168 5.04 4.86 -15.94
C SER A 168 4.24 5.18 -17.20
N ASN A 169 4.12 4.24 -18.14
CA ASN A 169 3.44 4.47 -19.40
C ASN A 169 2.05 3.83 -19.32
N ASP A 170 1.02 4.64 -19.07
CA ASP A 170 -0.38 4.22 -18.84
C ASP A 170 -0.97 3.31 -19.96
N LYS A 171 -0.32 3.24 -21.13
CA LYS A 171 -0.70 2.40 -22.27
C LYS A 171 -0.18 0.96 -22.20
N SER A 172 0.65 0.60 -21.24
CA SER A 172 1.24 -0.74 -21.16
C SER A 172 0.19 -1.80 -20.77
N ASP A 173 0.34 -3.03 -21.26
CA ASP A 173 -0.54 -4.14 -20.86
C ASP A 173 -0.32 -4.49 -19.38
N ILE A 174 -1.42 -4.44 -18.61
CA ILE A 174 -1.42 -4.80 -17.18
C ILE A 174 -1.25 -6.31 -16.99
N VAL A 175 -1.74 -7.09 -17.96
CA VAL A 175 -1.84 -8.54 -17.84
C VAL A 175 -0.61 -9.20 -18.47
N PRO A 176 0.24 -9.87 -17.67
CA PRO A 176 1.25 -10.76 -18.19
C PRO A 176 0.56 -11.85 -19.04
N PHE A 177 1.15 -12.20 -20.19
CA PHE A 177 0.65 -13.21 -21.15
C PHE A 177 -0.46 -12.81 -22.13
N GLY A 178 -0.71 -11.51 -22.34
CA GLY A 178 -1.43 -10.99 -23.51
C GLY A 178 -2.96 -11.13 -23.48
N SER A 179 -3.63 -10.23 -24.22
CA SER A 179 -5.09 -10.07 -24.30
C SER A 179 -5.82 -11.12 -25.14
N GLY A 180 -5.13 -11.76 -26.10
CA GLY A 180 -5.73 -12.53 -27.21
C GLY A 180 -6.27 -13.93 -26.89
N SER A 181 -6.69 -14.23 -25.67
CA SER A 181 -7.18 -15.58 -25.32
C SER A 181 -8.22 -15.55 -24.20
N SER A 182 -9.12 -14.57 -24.25
CA SER A 182 -10.25 -14.50 -23.30
C SER A 182 -11.26 -15.63 -23.52
N GLU A 183 -11.29 -16.19 -24.73
CA GLU A 183 -12.22 -17.26 -25.13
C GLU A 183 -11.92 -18.63 -24.50
N CYS A 184 -10.75 -18.83 -23.88
CA CYS A 184 -10.35 -20.14 -23.32
C CYS A 184 -10.55 -20.28 -21.80
N LEU A 185 -11.00 -19.24 -21.10
CA LEU A 185 -11.32 -19.36 -19.66
C LEU A 185 -12.71 -20.00 -19.55
N GLY A 186 -12.70 -21.32 -19.45
CA GLY A 186 -13.86 -22.21 -19.55
C GLY A 186 -15.04 -21.85 -18.64
N ASP A 187 -16.20 -22.32 -19.10
CA ASP A 187 -17.47 -22.45 -18.39
C ASP A 187 -17.25 -22.91 -16.94
N GLY A 188 -17.91 -22.24 -15.99
CA GLY A 188 -17.71 -22.30 -14.52
C GLY A 188 -17.91 -23.67 -13.88
N THR A 189 -17.13 -24.66 -14.31
CA THR A 189 -17.25 -26.08 -13.99
C THR A 189 -16.41 -26.49 -12.79
N THR A 190 -15.52 -25.63 -12.29
CA THR A 190 -14.77 -25.87 -11.05
C THR A 190 -15.52 -25.33 -9.84
N LYS A 191 -15.91 -26.21 -8.90
CA LYS A 191 -16.57 -25.85 -7.62
C LYS A 191 -15.66 -25.14 -6.60
N ASP A 192 -14.42 -24.83 -6.97
CA ASP A 192 -13.44 -24.24 -6.05
C ASP A 192 -13.58 -22.71 -6.02
N GLU A 193 -13.88 -22.18 -4.84
CA GLU A 193 -14.15 -20.75 -4.59
C GLU A 193 -12.97 -19.86 -4.99
N TYR A 194 -11.73 -20.30 -4.73
CA TYR A 194 -10.52 -19.54 -5.05
C TYR A 194 -10.28 -19.43 -6.55
N VAL A 195 -10.40 -20.55 -7.28
CA VAL A 195 -10.24 -20.55 -8.75
C VAL A 195 -11.28 -19.64 -9.40
N SER A 196 -12.53 -19.70 -8.92
CA SER A 196 -13.62 -18.84 -9.41
C SER A 196 -13.32 -17.35 -9.18
N ALA A 197 -12.97 -16.97 -7.94
CA ALA A 197 -12.66 -15.59 -7.58
C ALA A 197 -11.45 -15.06 -8.36
N LEU A 198 -10.41 -15.88 -8.56
CA LEU A 198 -9.21 -15.49 -9.30
C LEU A 198 -9.47 -15.27 -10.79
N VAL A 199 -10.28 -16.14 -11.41
CA VAL A 199 -10.72 -15.96 -12.80
C VAL A 199 -11.55 -14.69 -12.95
N MET A 200 -12.43 -14.42 -12.00
CA MET A 200 -13.23 -13.20 -11.98
C MET A 200 -12.34 -11.96 -11.84
N ALA A 201 -11.40 -11.95 -10.89
CA ALA A 201 -10.45 -10.86 -10.68
C ALA A 201 -9.66 -10.50 -11.94
N HIS A 202 -9.24 -11.51 -12.72
CA HIS A 202 -8.56 -11.31 -14.00
C HIS A 202 -9.45 -10.73 -15.11
N LYS A 203 -10.76 -10.94 -15.04
CA LYS A 203 -11.71 -10.24 -15.92
C LYS A 203 -11.87 -8.78 -15.45
N LEU A 204 -12.07 -8.56 -14.16
CA LEU A 204 -12.25 -7.22 -13.56
C LEU A 204 -11.07 -6.30 -13.84
N ILE A 205 -9.83 -6.77 -13.64
CA ILE A 205 -8.62 -5.95 -13.85
C ILE A 205 -8.48 -5.40 -15.28
N LYS A 206 -8.97 -6.14 -16.29
CA LYS A 206 -8.92 -5.71 -17.69
C LYS A 206 -9.89 -4.56 -17.95
N GLU A 207 -11.10 -4.67 -17.43
CA GLU A 207 -12.12 -3.63 -17.58
C GLU A 207 -11.77 -2.40 -16.74
N PHE A 208 -11.30 -2.61 -15.51
CA PHE A 208 -10.90 -1.52 -14.62
C PHE A 208 -9.73 -0.72 -15.17
N LYS A 209 -8.81 -1.37 -15.90
CA LYS A 209 -7.74 -0.68 -16.65
C LYS A 209 -8.32 0.38 -17.59
N HIS A 210 -9.32 0.02 -18.37
CA HIS A 210 -9.92 0.92 -19.36
C HIS A 210 -10.51 2.16 -18.67
N TYR A 211 -11.19 1.93 -17.53
CA TYR A 211 -11.67 2.99 -16.65
C TYR A 211 -10.52 3.87 -16.12
N MET A 212 -9.44 3.28 -15.61
CA MET A 212 -8.29 4.01 -15.04
C MET A 212 -7.56 4.93 -16.03
N VAL A 213 -7.45 4.52 -17.29
CA VAL A 213 -6.76 5.30 -18.34
C VAL A 213 -7.52 6.60 -18.62
N HIS A 214 -8.85 6.57 -18.59
CA HIS A 214 -9.68 7.72 -18.94
C HIS A 214 -10.25 8.44 -17.72
N TYR A 215 -10.20 7.80 -16.54
CA TYR A 215 -10.66 8.24 -15.23
C TYR A 215 -11.90 9.15 -15.29
N ASN A 216 -12.92 8.70 -16.02
CA ASN A 216 -14.14 9.45 -16.24
C ASN A 216 -15.35 8.52 -16.16
N ILE A 217 -16.09 8.65 -15.06
CA ILE A 217 -17.26 7.82 -14.74
C ILE A 217 -18.36 7.94 -15.80
N LYS A 218 -18.50 9.10 -16.46
CA LYS A 218 -19.58 9.35 -17.43
C LYS A 218 -19.35 8.70 -18.79
N ARG A 219 -18.16 8.16 -19.05
CA ARG A 219 -17.77 7.65 -20.38
C ARG A 219 -17.65 6.12 -20.44
N PHE A 220 -17.83 5.41 -19.33
CA PHE A 220 -17.62 3.96 -19.25
C PHE A 220 -18.88 3.21 -18.85
N HIS A 221 -19.34 2.35 -19.76
CA HIS A 221 -20.19 1.21 -19.44
C HIS A 221 -19.30 -0.03 -19.39
N PHE A 222 -19.36 -0.79 -18.28
CA PHE A 222 -18.65 -2.06 -18.17
C PHE A 222 -19.45 -3.13 -18.93
N GLU A 223 -19.22 -3.26 -20.23
CA GLU A 223 -19.80 -4.35 -21.03
C GLU A 223 -18.96 -5.62 -20.89
N VAL A 224 -19.23 -6.44 -19.86
CA VAL A 224 -18.61 -7.77 -19.77
C VAL A 224 -19.45 -8.79 -20.52
N ASN A 225 -19.26 -8.86 -21.83
CA ASN A 225 -19.77 -9.97 -22.65
C ASN A 225 -19.18 -11.30 -22.10
N GLY A 226 -20.04 -12.14 -21.52
CA GLY A 226 -19.68 -13.51 -21.09
C GLY A 226 -19.60 -13.77 -19.59
N LEU A 227 -20.02 -12.83 -18.74
CA LEU A 227 -20.47 -13.13 -17.38
C LEU A 227 -21.99 -12.98 -17.38
N ASN A 228 -22.73 -14.09 -17.52
CA ASN A 228 -24.18 -14.06 -17.24
C ASN A 228 -24.37 -13.35 -15.90
N LYS A 229 -25.21 -12.30 -15.87
CA LYS A 229 -25.55 -11.53 -14.66
C LYS A 229 -25.48 -12.44 -13.44
N ILE A 230 -24.49 -12.23 -12.58
CA ILE A 230 -24.29 -13.06 -11.40
C ILE A 230 -25.35 -12.64 -10.38
N SER A 231 -26.59 -13.07 -10.62
CA SER A 231 -27.78 -12.66 -9.89
C SER A 231 -28.12 -13.62 -8.72
N GLN A 232 -27.17 -14.44 -8.27
CA GLN A 232 -27.37 -15.34 -7.13
C GLN A 232 -26.63 -14.83 -5.89
N ARG A 233 -27.25 -15.01 -4.72
CA ARG A 233 -26.76 -14.58 -3.40
C ARG A 233 -25.33 -15.05 -3.09
N ASP A 234 -24.93 -16.22 -3.60
CA ASP A 234 -23.56 -16.79 -3.51
C ASP A 234 -22.52 -16.08 -4.39
N GLY A 235 -22.98 -15.30 -5.37
CA GLY A 235 -22.13 -14.52 -6.28
C GLY A 235 -21.64 -13.20 -5.68
N THR A 236 -22.34 -12.66 -4.68
CA THR A 236 -21.95 -11.41 -4.02
C THR A 236 -20.67 -11.56 -3.19
N SER A 237 -20.53 -12.63 -2.41
CA SER A 237 -19.29 -12.94 -1.70
C SER A 237 -18.13 -13.16 -2.68
N SER A 238 -18.39 -13.93 -3.74
CA SER A 238 -17.43 -14.20 -4.81
C SER A 238 -16.96 -12.91 -5.51
N PHE A 239 -17.84 -11.91 -5.69
CA PHE A 239 -17.48 -10.61 -6.25
C PHE A 239 -16.55 -9.82 -5.32
N TRP A 240 -16.89 -9.71 -4.04
CA TRP A 240 -16.03 -9.00 -3.09
C TRP A 240 -14.68 -9.70 -2.94
N ASP A 241 -14.62 -11.02 -2.99
CA ASP A 241 -13.35 -11.75 -2.95
C ASP A 241 -12.57 -11.62 -4.26
N ALA A 242 -13.23 -11.53 -5.42
CA ALA A 242 -12.60 -11.20 -6.70
C ALA A 242 -12.02 -9.76 -6.73
N LEU A 243 -12.74 -8.77 -6.19
CA LEU A 243 -12.25 -7.40 -6.06
C LEU A 243 -11.01 -7.32 -5.17
N GLN A 244 -10.99 -8.12 -4.09
CA GLN A 244 -9.84 -8.20 -3.22
C GLN A 244 -8.63 -8.73 -3.99
N LEU A 245 -8.80 -9.83 -4.71
CA LEU A 245 -7.79 -10.43 -5.60
C LEU A 245 -7.31 -9.46 -6.68
N GLU A 246 -8.22 -8.66 -7.25
CA GLU A 246 -7.87 -7.63 -8.22
C GLU A 246 -6.96 -6.56 -7.60
N MET A 247 -7.28 -6.07 -6.39
CA MET A 247 -6.47 -5.08 -5.69
C MET A 247 -5.04 -5.57 -5.45
N GLY A 248 -4.84 -6.82 -5.03
CA GLY A 248 -3.49 -7.36 -4.84
C GLY A 248 -2.75 -7.64 -6.15
N LEU A 249 -3.45 -8.02 -7.22
CA LEU A 249 -2.86 -8.10 -8.57
C LEU A 249 -2.40 -6.71 -9.04
N MET A 250 -3.18 -5.67 -8.76
CA MET A 250 -2.83 -4.29 -9.08
C MET A 250 -1.69 -3.76 -8.22
N TYR A 251 -1.62 -4.12 -6.94
CA TYR A 251 -0.43 -3.84 -6.13
C TYR A 251 0.81 -4.45 -6.77
N ASP A 252 0.75 -5.72 -7.15
CA ASP A 252 1.88 -6.42 -7.77
C ASP A 252 2.28 -5.74 -9.09
N PHE A 253 1.32 -5.23 -9.86
CA PHE A 253 1.58 -4.49 -11.09
C PHE A 253 2.32 -3.16 -10.86
N PHE A 254 1.90 -2.35 -9.87
CA PHE A 254 2.43 -1.00 -9.66
C PHE A 254 3.71 -0.94 -8.81
N TYR A 255 3.89 -1.87 -7.87
CA TYR A 255 4.94 -1.79 -6.85
C TYR A 255 5.99 -2.91 -6.92
N THR A 256 5.81 -3.90 -7.80
CA THR A 256 6.72 -5.05 -7.92
C THR A 256 7.18 -5.29 -9.34
N LYS A 257 8.10 -6.25 -9.54
CA LYS A 257 8.56 -6.65 -10.89
C LYS A 257 7.56 -7.51 -11.66
N ALA A 258 6.41 -7.85 -11.06
CA ALA A 258 5.44 -8.80 -11.60
C ALA A 258 5.09 -8.57 -13.08
N SER A 259 4.81 -7.32 -13.47
CA SER A 259 4.38 -6.97 -14.84
C SER A 259 5.31 -7.46 -15.96
N LYS A 260 6.62 -7.60 -15.68
CA LYS A 260 7.61 -8.11 -16.66
C LYS A 260 8.17 -9.47 -16.31
N THR A 261 8.17 -9.85 -15.03
CA THR A 261 8.70 -11.13 -14.57
C THR A 261 7.80 -12.29 -15.03
N TYR A 262 6.47 -12.15 -15.01
CA TYR A 262 5.53 -13.19 -15.48
C TYR A 262 5.36 -13.19 -17.01
N THR A 263 6.43 -13.06 -17.77
CA THR A 263 6.40 -13.19 -19.24
C THR A 263 7.36 -14.29 -19.68
N LYS A 264 7.16 -14.87 -20.87
CA LYS A 264 8.11 -15.87 -21.42
C LYS A 264 9.56 -15.33 -21.41
N TRP A 265 9.72 -14.06 -21.80
CA TRP A 265 11.01 -13.37 -21.76
C TRP A 265 11.52 -13.09 -20.35
N GLY A 266 10.63 -12.81 -19.39
CA GLY A 266 10.98 -12.70 -17.97
C GLY A 266 11.58 -13.99 -17.41
N SER A 267 10.95 -15.13 -17.71
CA SER A 267 11.45 -16.45 -17.30
C SER A 267 12.84 -16.75 -17.89
N ILE A 268 13.05 -16.48 -19.18
CA ILE A 268 14.37 -16.65 -19.83
C ILE A 268 15.44 -15.80 -19.14
N ARG A 269 15.18 -14.50 -18.91
CA ARG A 269 16.14 -13.60 -18.24
C ARG A 269 16.48 -14.09 -16.83
N ARG A 270 15.53 -14.68 -16.12
CA ARG A 270 15.73 -15.24 -14.78
C ARG A 270 16.58 -16.49 -14.78
N SER A 271 16.32 -17.42 -15.70
CA SER A 271 17.15 -18.60 -15.88
C SER A 271 18.59 -18.24 -16.21
N ILE A 272 18.81 -17.21 -17.04
CA ILE A 272 20.16 -16.71 -17.36
C ILE A 272 20.82 -16.12 -16.11
N SER A 273 20.14 -15.23 -15.37
CA SER A 273 20.69 -14.65 -14.13
C SER A 273 21.07 -15.73 -13.13
N PHE A 274 20.17 -16.70 -12.89
CA PHE A 274 20.39 -17.81 -11.96
C PHE A 274 21.52 -18.74 -12.39
N ALA A 275 21.61 -19.05 -13.68
CA ALA A 275 22.72 -19.84 -14.20
C ALA A 275 24.07 -19.11 -14.02
N CYS A 276 24.09 -17.79 -14.26
CA CYS A 276 25.28 -16.97 -14.06
C CYS A 276 25.71 -16.91 -12.58
N THR A 277 24.79 -16.69 -11.64
CA THR A 277 25.12 -16.66 -10.20
C THR A 277 25.59 -18.02 -9.70
N MET A 278 24.93 -19.11 -10.12
CA MET A 278 25.35 -20.48 -9.82
C MET A 278 26.74 -20.77 -10.37
N PHE A 279 27.02 -20.39 -11.61
CA PHE A 279 28.35 -20.57 -12.22
C PHE A 279 29.43 -19.82 -11.43
N VAL A 280 29.16 -18.59 -11.01
CA VAL A 280 30.10 -17.79 -10.21
C VAL A 280 30.32 -18.39 -8.83
N LEU A 281 29.27 -18.88 -8.17
CA LEU A 281 29.36 -19.54 -6.86
C LEU A 281 30.19 -20.82 -6.93
N ILE A 282 29.88 -21.69 -7.90
CA ILE A 282 30.61 -22.96 -8.11
C ILE A 282 32.07 -22.66 -8.45
N GLY A 283 32.32 -21.71 -9.35
CA GLY A 283 33.67 -21.28 -9.70
C GLY A 283 34.44 -20.75 -8.48
N PHE A 284 33.80 -19.93 -7.64
CA PHE A 284 34.40 -19.41 -6.42
C PHE A 284 34.80 -20.53 -5.44
N PHE A 285 33.89 -21.46 -5.14
CA PHE A 285 34.21 -22.57 -4.24
C PHE A 285 35.19 -23.57 -4.85
N TRP A 286 35.16 -23.80 -6.16
CA TRP A 286 36.13 -24.65 -6.84
C TRP A 286 37.54 -24.08 -6.76
N ILE A 287 37.67 -22.77 -6.96
CA ILE A 287 38.90 -22.02 -6.74
C ILE A 287 39.33 -22.26 -5.28
N VAL A 288 38.55 -21.80 -4.29
CA VAL A 288 38.88 -21.87 -2.85
C VAL A 288 39.20 -23.31 -2.37
N SER A 289 38.57 -24.33 -2.92
CA SER A 289 38.82 -25.74 -2.55
C SER A 289 40.08 -26.32 -3.20
N LYS A 290 40.40 -25.94 -4.44
CA LYS A 290 41.48 -26.57 -5.21
C LYS A 290 42.86 -25.96 -4.98
N GLY A 291 42.96 -24.67 -4.72
CA GLY A 291 44.26 -24.07 -4.39
C GLY A 291 44.65 -24.37 -2.94
N GLY A 292 45.67 -25.20 -2.74
CA GLY A 292 46.17 -25.49 -1.38
C GLY A 292 46.66 -24.24 -0.61
N ASN A 293 46.88 -23.11 -1.29
CA ASN A 293 47.58 -21.93 -0.75
C ASN A 293 46.80 -20.60 -0.87
N TRP A 294 45.46 -20.58 -0.85
CA TRP A 294 44.71 -19.31 -0.94
C TRP A 294 45.04 -18.32 0.18
N HIS A 295 45.40 -18.84 1.37
CA HIS A 295 45.78 -18.04 2.53
C HIS A 295 47.04 -17.19 2.33
N GLU A 296 47.91 -17.55 1.38
CA GLU A 296 49.15 -16.80 1.08
C GLU A 296 48.90 -15.62 0.11
N HIS A 297 47.81 -15.68 -0.65
CA HIS A 297 47.54 -14.75 -1.74
C HIS A 297 46.32 -13.85 -1.50
N TYR A 298 45.36 -14.29 -0.68
CA TYR A 298 44.09 -13.60 -0.48
C TYR A 298 43.83 -13.34 1.00
N SER A 299 43.25 -12.17 1.30
CA SER A 299 42.78 -11.85 2.64
C SER A 299 41.61 -12.76 3.02
N MET A 300 41.71 -13.42 4.17
CA MET A 300 40.64 -14.26 4.73
C MET A 300 39.31 -13.53 4.83
N VAL A 301 39.37 -12.24 5.21
CA VAL A 301 38.18 -11.40 5.34
C VAL A 301 37.53 -11.17 3.98
N ASP A 302 38.30 -10.92 2.93
CA ASP A 302 37.77 -10.64 1.59
C ASP A 302 37.18 -11.90 0.94
N VAL A 303 37.79 -13.08 1.18
CA VAL A 303 37.25 -14.37 0.76
C VAL A 303 35.93 -14.67 1.48
N PHE A 304 35.89 -14.49 2.81
CA PHE A 304 34.68 -14.69 3.60
C PHE A 304 33.54 -13.77 3.15
N ILE A 305 33.81 -12.48 2.98
CA ILE A 305 32.81 -11.50 2.49
C ILE A 305 32.29 -11.92 1.10
N THR A 306 33.18 -12.29 0.18
CA THR A 306 32.78 -12.73 -1.17
C THR A 306 31.89 -13.97 -1.12
N GLY A 307 32.21 -14.94 -0.26
CA GLY A 307 31.39 -16.12 -0.02
C GLY A 307 29.99 -15.77 0.50
N VAL A 308 29.90 -14.90 1.51
CA VAL A 308 28.62 -14.43 2.07
C VAL A 308 27.77 -13.73 1.00
N LEU A 309 28.36 -12.85 0.19
CA LEU A 309 27.65 -12.15 -0.89
C LEU A 309 27.12 -13.12 -1.95
N LEU A 310 27.91 -14.11 -2.35
CA LEU A 310 27.52 -15.07 -3.39
C LEU A 310 26.45 -16.06 -2.91
N VAL A 311 26.64 -16.65 -1.72
CA VAL A 311 25.62 -17.53 -1.10
C VAL A 311 24.35 -16.74 -0.85
N GLY A 312 24.48 -15.53 -0.31
CA GLY A 312 23.37 -14.61 -0.09
C GLY A 312 22.60 -14.27 -1.35
N ALA A 313 23.29 -13.86 -2.42
CA ALA A 313 22.69 -13.58 -3.72
C ALA A 313 21.93 -14.81 -4.26
N LEU A 314 22.49 -16.00 -4.11
CA LEU A 314 21.84 -17.22 -4.54
C LEU A 314 20.58 -17.54 -3.72
N VAL A 315 20.65 -17.42 -2.40
CA VAL A 315 19.49 -17.61 -1.52
C VAL A 315 18.36 -16.64 -1.90
N LEU A 316 18.68 -15.37 -2.17
CA LEU A 316 17.70 -14.37 -2.62
C LEU A 316 17.10 -14.71 -4.00
N GLU A 317 17.85 -15.33 -4.90
CA GLU A 317 17.33 -15.81 -6.19
C GLU A 317 16.43 -17.05 -6.04
N ILE A 318 16.82 -18.02 -5.21
CA ILE A 318 15.98 -19.20 -4.92
C ILE A 318 14.65 -18.74 -4.29
N TYR A 319 14.73 -17.80 -3.35
CA TYR A 319 13.55 -17.22 -2.72
C TYR A 319 12.68 -16.45 -3.73
N ALA A 320 13.29 -15.77 -4.72
CA ALA A 320 12.57 -15.09 -5.81
C ALA A 320 11.75 -16.06 -6.65
N VAL A 321 12.41 -17.14 -7.08
CA VAL A 321 11.77 -18.21 -7.85
C VAL A 321 10.65 -18.84 -7.05
N THR A 322 10.84 -19.04 -5.74
CA THR A 322 9.81 -19.55 -4.85
C THR A 322 8.58 -18.64 -4.82
N ILE A 323 8.74 -17.32 -4.56
CA ILE A 323 7.62 -16.36 -4.59
C ILE A 323 6.93 -16.35 -5.96
N LEU A 324 7.70 -16.42 -7.04
CA LEU A 324 7.19 -16.42 -8.40
C LEU A 324 6.31 -17.65 -8.67
N LEU A 325 6.76 -18.84 -8.30
CA LEU A 325 6.03 -20.09 -8.51
C LEU A 325 4.70 -20.13 -7.76
N PHE A 326 4.61 -19.51 -6.57
CA PHE A 326 3.44 -19.52 -5.71
C PHE A 326 2.56 -18.25 -5.80
N SER A 327 2.81 -17.39 -6.80
CA SER A 327 2.04 -16.16 -7.01
C SER A 327 0.72 -16.35 -7.76
N ASN A 328 -0.26 -15.49 -7.50
CA ASN A 328 -1.55 -15.38 -8.19
C ASN A 328 -1.38 -15.33 -9.71
N TRP A 329 -0.37 -14.62 -10.20
CA TRP A 329 -0.08 -14.49 -11.62
C TRP A 329 0.32 -15.84 -12.26
N THR A 330 1.06 -16.68 -11.53
CA THR A 330 1.40 -18.05 -11.98
C THR A 330 0.18 -18.96 -11.91
N MET A 331 -0.69 -18.80 -10.91
CA MET A 331 -1.94 -19.54 -10.83
C MET A 331 -2.88 -19.19 -11.99
N LEU A 332 -3.03 -17.91 -12.31
CA LEU A 332 -3.76 -17.44 -13.51
C LEU A 332 -3.18 -18.04 -14.79
N TRP A 333 -1.85 -18.10 -14.90
CA TRP A 333 -1.18 -18.72 -16.02
C TRP A 333 -1.50 -20.23 -16.12
N LEU A 334 -1.48 -20.97 -15.02
CA LEU A 334 -1.84 -22.40 -14.98
C LEU A 334 -3.32 -22.64 -15.36
N ILE A 335 -4.24 -21.82 -14.83
CA ILE A 335 -5.66 -21.89 -15.14
C ILE A 335 -5.90 -21.66 -16.64
N LYS A 336 -5.23 -20.64 -17.21
CA LYS A 336 -5.28 -20.33 -18.65
C LYS A 336 -4.82 -21.50 -19.53
N HIS A 337 -3.99 -22.40 -19.01
CA HIS A 337 -3.50 -23.60 -19.70
C HIS A 337 -4.27 -24.88 -19.33
N ASN A 338 -5.50 -24.77 -18.84
CA ASN A 338 -6.36 -25.90 -18.45
C ASN A 338 -5.73 -26.81 -17.36
N LYS A 339 -4.98 -26.22 -16.43
CA LYS A 339 -4.36 -26.92 -15.28
C LYS A 339 -4.92 -26.45 -13.93
N SER A 340 -6.22 -26.11 -13.86
CA SER A 340 -6.89 -25.68 -12.61
C SER A 340 -6.77 -26.71 -11.47
N GLU A 341 -6.83 -28.01 -11.78
CA GLU A 341 -6.62 -29.08 -10.80
C GLU A 341 -5.25 -29.01 -10.11
N TRP A 342 -4.21 -28.58 -10.82
CA TRP A 342 -2.87 -28.40 -10.24
C TRP A 342 -2.83 -27.26 -9.24
N VAL A 343 -3.57 -26.18 -9.51
CA VAL A 343 -3.71 -25.05 -8.59
C VAL A 343 -4.37 -25.50 -7.29
N ILE A 344 -5.46 -26.28 -7.39
CA ILE A 344 -6.17 -26.83 -6.22
C ILE A 344 -5.25 -27.77 -5.42
N GLN A 345 -4.53 -28.67 -6.10
CA GLN A 345 -3.60 -29.60 -5.44
C GLN A 345 -2.45 -28.88 -4.75
N LEU A 346 -1.86 -27.87 -5.39
CA LEU A 346 -0.79 -27.05 -4.81
C LEU A 346 -1.29 -26.30 -3.57
N GLY A 347 -2.46 -25.67 -3.68
CA GLY A 347 -3.11 -24.96 -2.57
C GLY A 347 -3.35 -25.82 -1.35
N ARG A 348 -3.83 -27.06 -1.54
CA ARG A 348 -4.04 -28.04 -0.47
C ARG A 348 -2.74 -28.56 0.14
N LYS A 349 -1.73 -28.83 -0.68
CA LYS A 349 -0.47 -29.44 -0.25
C LYS A 349 0.44 -28.45 0.49
N PHE A 350 0.41 -27.17 0.10
CA PHE A 350 1.28 -26.15 0.67
C PHE A 350 0.52 -24.93 1.22
N PRO A 351 -0.40 -25.07 2.19
CA PRO A 351 -1.23 -23.96 2.65
C PRO A 351 -0.46 -22.74 3.17
N TRP A 352 0.78 -22.93 3.64
CA TRP A 352 1.63 -21.83 4.13
C TRP A 352 2.32 -21.03 3.01
N LEU A 353 2.49 -21.63 1.82
CA LEU A 353 2.99 -20.95 0.62
C LEU A 353 1.87 -20.22 -0.12
N PHE A 354 0.64 -20.59 0.20
CA PHE A 354 -0.58 -19.86 -0.15
C PHE A 354 -1.25 -19.29 1.10
N PRO A 355 -0.63 -18.37 1.87
CA PRO A 355 -1.33 -17.65 2.95
C PRO A 355 -2.66 -17.06 2.47
N MET A 356 -2.71 -16.78 1.18
CA MET A 356 -3.82 -16.36 0.34
C MET A 356 -5.10 -17.21 0.40
N LEU A 357 -4.99 -18.51 0.68
CA LEU A 357 -6.12 -19.44 0.87
C LEU A 357 -6.80 -19.29 2.24
N LYS A 358 -6.21 -18.50 3.15
CA LYS A 358 -6.69 -18.36 4.54
C LYS A 358 -6.79 -16.91 5.03
N ASN A 359 -5.92 -16.03 4.54
CA ASN A 359 -5.90 -14.61 4.85
C ASN A 359 -6.20 -13.79 3.59
N LYS A 360 -7.17 -12.91 3.72
CA LYS A 360 -7.70 -12.06 2.67
C LYS A 360 -6.65 -11.03 2.25
N GLU A 361 -6.63 -10.64 0.97
CA GLU A 361 -5.53 -9.81 0.41
C GLU A 361 -5.37 -8.45 1.09
N TRP A 362 -6.46 -7.94 1.67
CA TRP A 362 -6.45 -6.86 2.62
C TRP A 362 -6.89 -7.36 4.00
N SER A 363 -6.49 -6.63 5.04
CA SER A 363 -6.67 -7.01 6.45
C SER A 363 -8.14 -7.21 6.87
N LYS A 364 -9.12 -6.78 6.07
CA LYS A 364 -10.54 -6.59 6.45
C LYS A 364 -10.69 -5.80 7.74
N MET A 365 -9.71 -4.96 8.04
CA MET A 365 -9.77 -3.98 9.12
C MET A 365 -10.00 -2.61 8.50
N MET A 366 -10.73 -1.77 9.23
CA MET A 366 -10.90 -0.36 8.93
C MET A 366 -10.32 0.43 10.09
N GLY A 367 -9.62 1.53 9.78
CA GLY A 367 -9.17 2.46 10.81
C GLY A 367 -10.36 3.06 11.57
N GLN A 368 -10.15 3.40 12.84
CA GLN A 368 -11.14 4.01 13.70
C GLN A 368 -10.47 5.14 14.48
N PHE A 369 -11.14 6.29 14.54
CA PHE A 369 -10.68 7.41 15.33
C PHE A 369 -11.77 7.86 16.31
N ASP A 370 -11.48 7.74 17.60
CA ASP A 370 -12.35 8.22 18.68
C ASP A 370 -12.06 9.68 18.99
N LEU A 371 -12.80 10.57 18.34
CA LEU A 371 -12.64 12.02 18.49
C LEU A 371 -12.94 12.51 19.91
N PHE A 372 -14.02 12.03 20.53
CA PHE A 372 -14.40 12.46 21.86
C PHE A 372 -13.42 11.94 22.91
N GLY A 373 -12.99 10.68 22.81
CA GLY A 373 -11.95 10.14 23.67
C GLY A 373 -10.63 10.93 23.55
N PHE A 374 -10.26 11.34 22.34
CA PHE A 374 -9.11 12.24 22.12
C PHE A 374 -9.29 13.61 22.79
N CYS A 375 -10.47 14.23 22.66
CA CYS A 375 -10.74 15.54 23.24
C CYS A 375 -10.83 15.55 24.77
N ILE A 376 -11.29 14.45 25.38
CA ILE A 376 -11.45 14.34 26.84
C ILE A 376 -10.12 13.96 27.53
N LYS A 377 -9.25 13.18 26.88
CA LYS A 377 -8.04 12.66 27.49
C LYS A 377 -6.95 13.73 27.62
N GLU A 378 -6.34 13.83 28.80
CA GLU A 378 -5.19 14.71 29.02
C GLU A 378 -3.91 14.17 28.36
N GLU A 379 -3.16 15.05 27.72
CA GLU A 379 -1.86 14.74 27.12
C GLU A 379 -0.81 14.43 28.19
N LYS A 380 -0.21 13.23 28.11
CA LYS A 380 0.82 12.76 29.04
C LYS A 380 2.24 13.09 28.56
N GLY A 381 3.10 13.42 29.51
CA GLY A 381 4.56 13.69 29.44
C GLY A 381 5.26 13.63 28.07
N LEU A 382 5.43 12.43 27.50
CA LEU A 382 6.22 12.23 26.28
C LEU A 382 5.61 12.92 25.04
N LEU A 383 4.28 13.06 24.99
CA LEU A 383 3.57 13.81 23.95
C LEU A 383 3.80 15.33 24.07
N LYS A 384 3.86 15.87 25.29
CA LYS A 384 4.23 17.27 25.52
C LYS A 384 5.66 17.57 25.07
N LEU A 385 6.57 16.62 25.25
CA LEU A 385 7.97 16.76 24.85
C LEU A 385 8.15 16.66 23.32
N LEU A 386 7.39 15.78 22.65
CA LEU A 386 7.34 15.70 21.19
C LEU A 386 6.74 16.96 20.55
N GLY A 387 5.70 17.54 21.15
CA GLY A 387 5.15 18.83 20.73
C GLY A 387 6.16 19.99 20.83
N LEU A 388 7.04 19.96 21.84
CA LEU A 388 8.15 20.92 22.02
C LEU A 388 9.25 20.77 20.95
N LEU A 389 9.38 19.58 20.35
CA LEU A 389 10.34 19.26 19.29
C LEU A 389 9.82 19.57 17.88
N GLY A 390 8.59 20.10 17.74
CA GLY A 390 7.99 20.39 16.44
C GLY A 390 7.64 19.14 15.63
N ILE A 391 7.56 17.97 16.27
CA ILE A 391 7.08 16.75 15.61
C ILE A 391 5.56 16.87 15.49
N PRO A 392 4.98 16.72 14.27
CA PRO A 392 3.60 17.09 14.02
C PRO A 392 2.60 16.28 14.87
N ASP A 393 1.49 16.93 15.24
CA ASP A 393 0.33 16.35 15.95
C ASP A 393 -0.19 15.05 15.32
N LYS A 394 0.14 14.84 14.04
CA LYS A 394 -0.08 13.61 13.28
C LYS A 394 0.41 12.36 13.99
N PHE A 395 1.53 12.41 14.73
CA PHE A 395 2.00 11.26 15.52
C PHE A 395 1.11 10.99 16.75
N ASN A 396 0.48 12.03 17.30
CA ASN A 396 -0.46 11.90 18.41
C ASN A 396 -1.79 11.29 17.95
N TRP A 397 -2.30 11.68 16.77
CA TRP A 397 -3.47 11.06 16.17
C TRP A 397 -3.27 9.56 15.90
N GLN A 398 -2.09 9.17 15.42
CA GLN A 398 -1.73 7.76 15.18
C GLN A 398 -1.78 6.89 16.44
N LEU A 399 -1.48 7.45 17.61
CA LEU A 399 -1.57 6.73 18.89
C LEU A 399 -3.01 6.51 19.37
N HIS A 400 -3.95 7.31 18.88
CA HIS A 400 -5.38 7.22 19.18
C HIS A 400 -6.18 6.47 18.11
N THR A 401 -5.52 6.11 17.01
CA THR A 401 -6.11 5.31 15.95
C THR A 401 -6.13 3.84 16.37
N ASN A 402 -7.30 3.22 16.23
CA ASN A 402 -7.47 1.77 16.36
C ASN A 402 -7.87 1.17 15.01
N SER A 403 -7.92 -0.15 14.92
CA SER A 403 -8.47 -0.83 13.76
C SER A 403 -9.49 -1.86 14.20
N VAL A 404 -10.64 -1.89 13.52
CA VAL A 404 -11.76 -2.79 13.84
C VAL A 404 -12.08 -3.62 12.59
N PRO A 405 -12.50 -4.90 12.74
CA PRO A 405 -12.92 -5.70 11.59
C PRO A 405 -14.13 -5.08 10.90
N VAL A 406 -14.10 -5.04 9.58
CA VAL A 406 -15.22 -4.55 8.77
C VAL A 406 -16.46 -5.43 9.04
N PRO A 407 -17.62 -4.83 9.37
CA PRO A 407 -18.82 -5.61 9.67
C PRO A 407 -19.21 -6.47 8.47
N PRO A 408 -19.55 -7.77 8.66
CA PRO A 408 -19.84 -8.68 7.56
C PRO A 408 -21.02 -8.19 6.70
N ASP A 409 -22.03 -7.59 7.34
CA ASP A 409 -23.24 -7.10 6.70
C ASP A 409 -23.02 -5.79 5.92
N LEU A 410 -21.86 -5.14 6.06
CA LEU A 410 -21.60 -3.85 5.43
C LEU A 410 -21.55 -3.97 3.89
N TYR A 411 -21.02 -5.06 3.36
CA TYR A 411 -20.93 -5.28 1.91
C TYR A 411 -22.31 -5.35 1.25
N SER A 412 -23.21 -6.18 1.80
CA SER A 412 -24.59 -6.27 1.32
C SER A 412 -25.32 -4.94 1.50
N MET A 413 -25.11 -4.29 2.64
CA MET A 413 -25.72 -2.99 2.93
C MET A 413 -25.33 -1.90 1.94
N ILE A 414 -24.08 -1.91 1.46
CA ILE A 414 -23.59 -0.97 0.44
C ILE A 414 -24.25 -1.26 -0.91
N LEU A 415 -24.31 -2.53 -1.33
CA LEU A 415 -24.95 -2.93 -2.59
C LEU A 415 -26.45 -2.58 -2.58
N ASP A 416 -27.15 -2.91 -1.49
CA ASP A 416 -28.57 -2.58 -1.30
C ASP A 416 -28.81 -1.07 -1.41
N TYR A 417 -27.93 -0.26 -0.80
CA TYR A 417 -28.03 1.19 -0.86
C TYR A 417 -27.71 1.75 -2.25
N MET A 418 -26.71 1.20 -2.97
CA MET A 418 -26.43 1.57 -4.36
C MET A 418 -27.61 1.24 -5.28
N HIS A 419 -28.23 0.08 -5.10
CA HIS A 419 -29.43 -0.30 -5.85
C HIS A 419 -30.62 0.63 -5.55
N HIS A 420 -30.83 0.97 -4.27
CA HIS A 420 -31.83 1.96 -3.86
C HIS A 420 -31.56 3.34 -4.48
N LEU A 421 -30.29 3.76 -4.55
CA LEU A 421 -29.87 5.00 -5.21
C LEU A 421 -30.09 4.97 -6.73
N CYS A 422 -30.31 3.83 -7.39
CA CYS A 422 -30.70 3.80 -8.80
C CYS A 422 -32.22 3.88 -8.99
N THR A 423 -33.00 3.28 -8.08
CA THR A 423 -34.44 3.05 -8.26
C THR A 423 -35.33 4.17 -7.68
N ASN A 424 -35.01 4.71 -6.50
CA ASN A 424 -35.93 5.62 -5.78
C ASN A 424 -35.56 7.10 -5.87
N GLN A 425 -36.52 7.99 -6.14
CA GLN A 425 -36.26 9.44 -6.28
C GLN A 425 -36.03 10.18 -4.95
N HIS A 426 -36.44 9.64 -3.80
CA HIS A 426 -36.32 10.30 -2.49
C HIS A 426 -35.52 9.43 -1.52
N GLY A 427 -34.35 9.92 -1.13
CA GLY A 427 -33.50 9.25 -0.14
C GLY A 427 -34.08 9.33 1.27
N ALA A 428 -33.80 8.31 2.10
CA ALA A 428 -34.14 8.29 3.53
C ALA A 428 -33.67 9.55 4.28
N GLU A 429 -32.59 10.14 3.80
CA GLU A 429 -31.89 11.31 4.34
C GLU A 429 -32.48 12.68 3.95
N SER A 430 -33.69 12.72 3.39
CA SER A 430 -34.38 13.95 3.01
C SER A 430 -34.52 14.96 4.18
N VAL A 431 -34.69 14.46 5.41
CA VAL A 431 -34.76 15.28 6.63
C VAL A 431 -33.45 16.04 6.87
N ILE A 432 -32.31 15.37 6.72
CA ILE A 432 -30.98 15.97 6.92
C ILE A 432 -30.62 16.88 5.74
N ALA A 433 -31.01 16.50 4.51
CA ALA A 433 -30.85 17.33 3.32
C ALA A 433 -31.60 18.67 3.45
N ALA A 434 -32.83 18.65 3.97
CA ALA A 434 -33.63 19.86 4.20
C ALA A 434 -32.99 20.85 5.20
N LEU A 435 -32.16 20.35 6.13
CA LEU A 435 -31.40 21.19 7.06
C LEU A 435 -30.14 21.81 6.44
N GLY A 436 -29.86 21.53 5.15
CA GLY A 436 -28.70 22.06 4.45
C GLY A 436 -27.39 21.33 4.75
N PHE A 437 -27.44 20.11 5.29
CA PHE A 437 -26.26 19.31 5.60
C PHE A 437 -25.36 19.08 4.37
N TYR A 438 -25.92 18.65 3.25
CA TYR A 438 -25.17 18.39 2.01
C TYR A 438 -24.68 19.67 1.31
N LYS A 439 -25.01 20.87 1.82
CA LYS A 439 -24.46 22.14 1.32
C LYS A 439 -23.11 22.49 1.96
N GLN A 440 -22.78 21.89 3.11
CA GLN A 440 -21.51 22.11 3.81
C GLN A 440 -20.35 21.46 3.07
N ALA A 441 -19.12 21.88 3.38
CA ALA A 441 -17.96 21.20 2.84
C ALA A 441 -17.88 19.74 3.35
N VAL A 442 -17.31 18.85 2.55
CA VAL A 442 -17.38 17.39 2.83
C VAL A 442 -16.73 17.01 4.17
N TYR A 443 -15.66 17.69 4.57
CA TYR A 443 -15.04 17.48 5.88
C TYR A 443 -15.93 17.94 7.04
N GLU A 444 -16.69 19.01 6.84
CA GLU A 444 -17.67 19.50 7.81
C GLU A 444 -18.86 18.53 7.88
N GLN A 445 -19.31 17.98 6.75
CA GLN A 445 -20.35 16.94 6.75
C GLN A 445 -19.94 15.75 7.61
N ILE A 446 -18.71 15.26 7.47
CA ILE A 446 -18.18 14.16 8.27
C ILE A 446 -18.10 14.55 9.75
N PHE A 447 -17.58 15.73 10.07
CA PHE A 447 -17.49 16.21 11.43
C PHE A 447 -18.87 16.36 12.10
N ILE A 448 -19.80 17.05 11.44
CA ILE A 448 -21.18 17.26 11.89
C ILE A 448 -21.93 15.94 12.04
N GLY A 449 -21.80 15.05 11.05
CA GLY A 449 -22.37 13.71 11.09
C GLY A 449 -21.82 12.89 12.24
N HIS A 450 -20.52 13.00 12.53
CA HIS A 450 -19.87 12.29 13.64
C HIS A 450 -20.39 12.75 15.00
N LEU A 451 -20.45 14.07 15.22
CA LEU A 451 -21.05 14.63 16.42
C LEU A 451 -22.51 14.17 16.58
N ALA A 452 -23.31 14.28 15.52
CA ALA A 452 -24.71 13.88 15.56
C ALA A 452 -24.90 12.38 15.86
N THR A 453 -24.00 11.53 15.35
CA THR A 453 -24.02 10.08 15.59
C THR A 453 -23.67 9.76 17.04
N GLU A 454 -22.61 10.35 17.61
CA GLU A 454 -22.22 10.14 19.01
C GLU A 454 -23.29 10.66 19.98
N MET A 455 -23.87 11.83 19.70
CA MET A 455 -24.96 12.40 20.51
C MET A 455 -26.22 11.54 20.48
N CYS A 456 -26.59 10.97 19.31
CA CYS A 456 -27.68 10.00 19.22
C CYS A 456 -27.35 8.67 19.93
N TYR A 457 -26.08 8.25 19.89
CA TYR A 457 -25.64 6.98 20.46
C TYR A 457 -25.66 6.99 21.99
N HIS A 458 -25.24 8.10 22.60
CA HIS A 458 -25.11 8.31 24.03
C HIS A 458 -26.32 8.98 24.69
N ASP A 459 -27.43 9.15 23.98
CA ASP A 459 -28.66 9.72 24.53
C ASP A 459 -29.26 8.81 25.61
N VAL A 460 -29.20 9.26 26.87
CA VAL A 460 -29.65 8.53 28.07
C VAL A 460 -31.15 8.22 28.01
N LEU A 461 -31.95 9.02 27.30
CA LEU A 461 -33.40 8.83 27.15
C LEU A 461 -33.79 7.61 26.29
N VAL A 462 -32.85 7.02 25.57
CA VAL A 462 -33.08 5.87 24.67
C VAL A 462 -32.74 4.53 25.33
N GLN A 463 -31.91 4.54 26.39
CA GLN A 463 -31.36 3.31 26.99
C GLN A 463 -32.36 2.46 27.79
N ALA A 464 -33.61 2.89 27.98
CA ALA A 464 -34.59 2.17 28.79
C ALA A 464 -35.28 1.00 28.06
N ASN A 465 -35.25 0.92 26.72
CA ASN A 465 -35.97 -0.11 25.96
C ASN A 465 -35.21 -0.50 24.69
N THR A 466 -34.33 -1.52 24.69
CA THR A 466 -33.94 -2.18 23.41
C THR A 466 -33.13 -3.46 23.60
N SER A 467 -33.65 -4.59 23.11
CA SER A 467 -32.92 -5.85 22.93
C SER A 467 -32.86 -6.33 21.47
N GLN A 468 -33.36 -5.56 20.50
CA GLN A 468 -33.52 -6.06 19.11
C GLN A 468 -32.79 -5.30 17.99
N ASN A 469 -32.16 -4.14 18.21
CA ASN A 469 -31.60 -3.31 17.11
C ASN A 469 -30.15 -2.79 17.29
N SER A 470 -29.33 -3.46 18.12
CA SER A 470 -27.93 -3.07 18.39
C SER A 470 -27.08 -2.94 17.12
N ASN A 471 -27.24 -3.85 16.16
CA ASN A 471 -26.32 -3.98 15.03
C ASN A 471 -26.31 -2.75 14.09
N THR A 472 -27.47 -2.13 13.83
CA THR A 472 -27.55 -0.95 12.95
C THR A 472 -26.96 0.28 13.62
N LYS A 473 -27.23 0.46 14.92
CA LYS A 473 -26.69 1.53 15.76
C LYS A 473 -25.17 1.46 15.84
N ASP A 474 -24.64 0.27 16.15
CA ASP A 474 -23.19 0.04 16.23
C ASP A 474 -22.53 0.19 14.85
N GLY A 475 -23.17 -0.27 13.77
CA GLY A 475 -22.72 -0.05 12.41
C GLY A 475 -22.59 1.43 12.03
N CYS A 476 -23.57 2.27 12.40
CA CYS A 476 -23.49 3.72 12.16
C CYS A 476 -22.33 4.37 12.92
N ARG A 477 -22.14 3.98 14.18
CA ARG A 477 -21.03 4.49 15.01
C ARG A 477 -19.67 4.10 14.42
N ILE A 478 -19.53 2.85 14.00
CA ILE A 478 -18.34 2.32 13.32
C ILE A 478 -18.02 3.11 12.03
N LEU A 479 -19.02 3.33 11.17
CA LEU A 479 -18.81 4.09 9.92
C LEU A 479 -18.44 5.54 10.19
N SER A 480 -19.02 6.12 11.24
CA SER A 480 -18.71 7.47 11.68
C SER A 480 -17.25 7.62 12.14
N HIS A 481 -16.76 6.70 12.97
CA HIS A 481 -15.37 6.67 13.44
C HIS A 481 -14.40 6.41 12.30
N TYR A 482 -14.80 5.58 11.33
CA TYR A 482 -14.02 5.34 10.10
C TYR A 482 -13.92 6.61 9.23
N ALA A 483 -15.02 7.32 9.03
CA ALA A 483 -15.00 8.58 8.26
C ALA A 483 -14.11 9.64 8.92
N MET A 484 -14.10 9.70 10.26
CA MET A 484 -13.20 10.59 10.99
C MET A 484 -11.72 10.17 10.84
N TYR A 485 -11.42 8.87 10.92
CA TYR A 485 -10.09 8.33 10.62
C TYR A 485 -9.62 8.70 9.22
N LEU A 486 -10.49 8.60 8.21
CA LEU A 486 -10.15 8.94 6.84
C LEU A 486 -9.71 10.39 6.68
N ILE A 487 -10.35 11.35 7.35
CA ILE A 487 -9.95 12.77 7.29
C ILE A 487 -8.58 12.98 7.94
N LEU A 488 -8.34 12.36 9.09
CA LEU A 488 -7.15 12.63 9.91
C LEU A 488 -5.90 11.91 9.40
N GLU A 489 -6.02 10.64 9.02
CA GLU A 489 -4.89 9.78 8.65
C GLU A 489 -4.76 9.61 7.13
N CYS A 490 -5.87 9.69 6.38
CA CYS A 490 -5.90 9.51 4.92
C CYS A 490 -6.42 10.73 4.13
N PRO A 491 -6.08 12.00 4.50
CA PRO A 491 -6.66 13.19 3.86
C PRO A 491 -6.39 13.24 2.36
N SER A 492 -5.25 12.71 1.90
CA SER A 492 -4.90 12.66 0.49
C SER A 492 -5.89 11.85 -0.35
N VAL A 493 -6.50 10.80 0.20
CA VAL A 493 -7.42 9.95 -0.56
C VAL A 493 -8.75 10.67 -0.84
N LEU A 494 -9.10 11.64 -0.01
CA LEU A 494 -10.39 12.30 -0.04
C LEU A 494 -10.39 13.48 -1.03
N PRO A 495 -11.56 13.82 -1.62
CA PRO A 495 -11.75 15.03 -2.43
C PRO A 495 -11.81 16.29 -1.56
N LEU A 496 -10.86 16.46 -0.63
CA LEU A 496 -10.87 17.52 0.38
C LEU A 496 -9.77 18.55 0.13
N SER A 497 -10.14 19.83 0.16
CA SER A 497 -9.22 20.96 0.19
C SER A 497 -9.14 21.56 1.60
N VAL A 498 -8.75 20.74 2.58
CA VAL A 498 -8.69 21.15 4.00
C VAL A 498 -7.24 21.22 4.43
N SER A 499 -6.82 22.32 5.02
CA SER A 499 -5.50 22.40 5.65
C SER A 499 -5.53 21.74 7.02
N ASP A 500 -4.40 21.14 7.42
CA ASP A 500 -4.24 20.56 8.76
C ASP A 500 -4.58 21.59 9.86
N ASP A 501 -4.27 22.87 9.62
CA ASP A 501 -4.60 23.98 10.52
C ASP A 501 -6.11 24.18 10.73
N GLN A 502 -6.91 24.06 9.67
CA GLN A 502 -8.38 24.18 9.77
C GLN A 502 -8.98 23.03 10.57
N LEU A 503 -8.50 21.82 10.32
CA LEU A 503 -8.97 20.63 11.05
C LEU A 503 -8.59 20.73 12.53
N LYS A 504 -7.35 21.14 12.82
CA LYS A 504 -6.87 21.36 14.19
C LYS A 504 -7.69 22.42 14.91
N LEU A 505 -7.99 23.54 14.25
CA LEU A 505 -8.83 24.60 14.82
C LEU A 505 -10.20 24.06 15.27
N ILE A 506 -10.86 23.24 14.43
CA ILE A 506 -12.17 22.64 14.74
C ILE A 506 -12.08 21.68 15.94
N ILE A 507 -11.05 20.82 15.95
CA ILE A 507 -10.83 19.85 17.04
C ILE A 507 -10.51 20.57 18.36
N ASP A 508 -9.69 21.61 18.32
CA ASP A 508 -9.36 22.41 19.51
C ASP A 508 -10.60 23.14 20.04
N GLY A 509 -11.47 23.65 19.16
CA GLY A 509 -12.76 24.21 19.52
C GLY A 509 -13.66 23.21 20.26
N LEU A 510 -13.74 21.97 19.76
CA LEU A 510 -14.47 20.89 20.45
C LEU A 510 -13.81 20.55 21.79
N LYS A 511 -12.48 20.41 21.83
CA LYS A 511 -11.69 20.09 23.03
C LYS A 511 -11.94 21.11 24.14
N LEU A 512 -11.99 22.41 23.82
CA LEU A 512 -12.32 23.48 24.77
C LEU A 512 -13.71 23.31 25.41
N ILE A 513 -14.68 22.78 24.67
CA ILE A 513 -16.05 22.58 25.15
C ILE A 513 -16.13 21.34 26.05
N VAL A 514 -15.49 20.23 25.65
CA VAL A 514 -15.71 18.92 26.29
C VAL A 514 -14.63 18.49 27.28
N LYS A 515 -13.55 19.28 27.45
CA LYS A 515 -12.40 18.95 28.31
C LYS A 515 -12.78 18.46 29.72
N ASN A 516 -13.82 19.03 30.32
CA ASN A 516 -14.24 18.75 31.69
C ASN A 516 -15.39 17.74 31.80
N ALA A 517 -15.80 17.12 30.70
CA ALA A 517 -16.95 16.21 30.69
C ALA A 517 -16.66 14.89 31.45
N GLY A 518 -15.41 14.43 31.46
CA GLY A 518 -14.98 13.19 32.10
C GLY A 518 -15.39 11.91 31.35
N ASP A 519 -16.53 11.91 30.66
CA ASP A 519 -16.99 10.82 29.79
C ASP A 519 -17.70 11.35 28.52
N VAL A 520 -17.77 10.50 27.48
CA VAL A 520 -18.34 10.86 26.16
C VAL A 520 -19.83 11.22 26.26
N GLY A 521 -20.58 10.57 27.14
CA GLY A 521 -22.02 10.82 27.30
C GLY A 521 -22.29 12.21 27.86
N LYS A 522 -21.57 12.62 28.91
CA LYS A 522 -21.61 13.98 29.45
C LYS A 522 -21.12 15.00 28.43
N ALA A 523 -20.10 14.68 27.64
CA ALA A 523 -19.61 15.56 26.58
C ALA A 523 -20.72 15.84 25.54
N CYS A 524 -21.44 14.80 25.14
CA CYS A 524 -22.59 14.92 24.23
C CYS A 524 -23.73 15.76 24.84
N GLN A 525 -24.02 15.60 26.14
CA GLN A 525 -25.02 16.41 26.85
C GLN A 525 -24.60 17.88 26.93
N MET A 526 -23.34 18.17 27.28
CA MET A 526 -22.80 19.54 27.30
C MET A 526 -22.93 20.25 25.95
N LEU A 527 -22.76 19.53 24.83
CA LEU A 527 -22.96 20.09 23.49
C LEU A 527 -24.44 20.43 23.22
N LEU A 528 -25.38 19.55 23.61
CA LEU A 528 -26.80 19.81 23.48
C LEU A 528 -27.24 21.02 24.33
N ASP A 529 -26.75 21.11 25.56
CA ASP A 529 -27.11 22.17 26.50
C ASP A 529 -26.56 23.54 26.12
N LYS A 530 -25.45 23.59 25.36
CA LYS A 530 -24.90 24.84 24.78
C LYS A 530 -25.59 25.30 23.49
N ASN A 531 -26.42 24.47 22.87
CA ASN A 531 -27.09 24.85 21.63
C ASN A 531 -27.95 26.14 21.74
N PRO A 532 -28.73 26.37 22.83
CA PRO A 532 -29.52 27.59 22.98
C PRO A 532 -28.66 28.86 23.08
N THR A 533 -27.48 28.78 23.71
CA THR A 533 -26.58 29.94 23.85
C THR A 533 -25.98 30.34 22.51
N TRP A 534 -25.58 29.38 21.68
CA TRP A 534 -25.10 29.65 20.32
C TRP A 534 -26.18 30.26 19.42
N LEU A 535 -27.43 29.86 19.60
CA LEU A 535 -28.55 30.45 18.87
C LEU A 535 -28.76 31.93 19.24
N SER A 536 -28.60 32.30 20.52
CA SER A 536 -28.70 33.69 20.96
C SER A 536 -27.50 34.55 20.54
N GLU A 537 -26.28 34.00 20.55
CA GLU A 537 -25.06 34.71 20.13
C GLU A 537 -25.07 35.00 18.63
N LYS A 538 -25.53 34.05 17.81
CA LYS A 538 -25.66 34.24 16.36
C LYS A 538 -26.66 35.32 15.96
N GLN A 539 -27.69 35.56 16.78
CA GLN A 539 -28.66 36.63 16.53
C GLN A 539 -28.12 38.02 16.91
N THR A 540 -27.07 38.08 17.74
CA THR A 540 -26.54 39.33 18.30
C THR A 540 -25.23 39.79 17.66
N GLN A 541 -24.43 38.90 17.06
CA GLN A 541 -23.17 39.25 16.40
C GLN A 541 -23.21 38.96 14.89
N GLY A 542 -23.15 40.03 14.08
CA GLY A 542 -22.98 39.94 12.63
C GLY A 542 -21.58 39.48 12.24
N ASP A 543 -21.54 38.48 11.35
CA ASP A 543 -20.43 37.94 10.54
C ASP A 543 -19.00 38.36 10.89
N THR A 544 -18.33 37.55 11.72
CA THR A 544 -16.86 37.41 11.69
C THR A 544 -16.45 35.96 11.91
N LYS A 545 -15.28 35.58 11.37
CA LYS A 545 -14.73 34.21 11.17
C LYS A 545 -14.77 33.22 12.34
N SER A 546 -15.12 33.62 13.57
CA SER A 546 -15.37 32.68 14.68
C SER A 546 -16.74 31.96 14.57
N ASN A 547 -17.62 32.45 13.69
CA ASN A 547 -18.95 31.90 13.45
C ASN A 547 -18.95 30.51 12.79
N ASP A 548 -17.98 30.18 11.93
CA ASP A 548 -18.05 28.97 11.10
C ASP A 548 -18.00 27.67 11.94
N GLN A 549 -17.21 27.65 13.01
CA GLN A 549 -17.14 26.49 13.91
C GLN A 549 -18.42 26.30 14.71
N GLN A 550 -18.97 27.39 15.25
CA GLN A 550 -20.23 27.36 15.99
C GLN A 550 -21.40 26.93 15.10
N VAL A 551 -21.36 27.28 13.81
CA VAL A 551 -22.34 26.82 12.82
C VAL A 551 -22.31 25.30 12.67
N ASN A 552 -21.14 24.66 12.64
CA ASN A 552 -21.02 23.21 12.56
C ASN A 552 -21.60 22.51 13.80
N PHE A 553 -21.25 22.98 15.00
CA PHE A 553 -21.83 22.43 16.25
C PHE A 553 -23.35 22.62 16.33
N MET A 554 -23.84 23.80 15.95
CA MET A 554 -25.27 24.12 15.94
C MET A 554 -26.04 23.26 14.92
N LEU A 555 -25.48 23.02 13.73
CA LEU A 555 -26.10 22.17 12.73
C LEU A 555 -26.18 20.71 13.21
N ALA A 556 -25.12 20.20 13.85
CA ALA A 556 -25.14 18.87 14.48
C ALA A 556 -26.26 18.75 15.51
N CYS A 557 -26.40 19.74 16.40
CA CYS A 557 -27.48 19.77 17.39
C CYS A 557 -28.87 19.81 16.75
N LYS A 558 -29.07 20.63 15.70
CA LYS A 558 -30.34 20.70 14.96
C LYS A 558 -30.71 19.37 14.32
N ILE A 559 -29.75 18.66 13.72
CA ILE A 559 -29.95 17.33 13.15
C ILE A 559 -30.39 16.37 14.25
N VAL A 560 -29.68 16.32 15.38
CA VAL A 560 -30.02 15.45 16.51
C VAL A 560 -31.43 15.73 17.02
N LEU A 561 -31.78 17.00 17.25
CA LEU A 561 -33.12 17.38 17.72
C LEU A 561 -34.22 16.94 16.75
N LYS A 562 -34.01 17.08 15.44
CA LYS A 562 -34.95 16.61 14.42
C LYS A 562 -35.05 15.08 14.34
N LEU A 563 -33.93 14.38 14.52
CA LEU A 563 -33.91 12.92 14.57
C LEU A 563 -34.59 12.36 15.82
N LYS A 564 -34.58 13.09 16.94
CA LYS A 564 -35.31 12.73 18.16
C LYS A 564 -36.84 12.77 18.01
N GLU A 565 -37.36 13.50 17.02
CA GLU A 565 -38.80 13.50 16.68
C GLU A 565 -39.23 12.20 15.97
N LYS A 566 -38.30 11.32 15.58
CA LYS A 566 -38.55 10.08 14.86
C LYS A 566 -38.44 8.85 15.77
N GLN A 567 -39.05 7.75 15.35
CA GLN A 567 -38.84 6.44 15.99
C GLN A 567 -37.36 6.03 15.88
N GLU A 568 -36.89 5.23 16.84
CA GLU A 568 -35.48 4.85 16.92
C GLU A 568 -34.96 4.16 15.65
N GLU A 569 -35.73 3.21 15.11
CA GLU A 569 -35.36 2.48 13.89
C GLU A 569 -35.19 3.43 12.70
N GLU A 570 -36.14 4.36 12.54
CA GLU A 570 -36.13 5.35 11.48
C GLU A 570 -34.92 6.30 11.61
N ARG A 571 -34.61 6.75 12.84
CA ARG A 571 -33.43 7.58 13.11
C ARG A 571 -32.14 6.89 12.68
N TRP A 572 -31.93 5.62 13.07
CA TRP A 572 -30.73 4.88 12.69
C TRP A 572 -30.69 4.54 11.21
N ARG A 573 -31.85 4.31 10.57
CA ARG A 573 -31.96 4.15 9.12
C ARG A 573 -31.53 5.40 8.36
N ILE A 574 -31.90 6.59 8.84
CA ILE A 574 -31.48 7.88 8.27
C ILE A 574 -29.96 8.07 8.40
N LEU A 575 -29.39 7.85 9.61
CA LEU A 575 -27.95 7.98 9.84
C LEU A 575 -27.14 6.98 9.02
N LYS A 576 -27.62 5.74 8.90
CA LYS A 576 -27.04 4.70 8.04
C LYS A 576 -26.99 5.16 6.58
N ALA A 577 -28.10 5.66 6.04
CA ALA A 577 -28.14 6.17 4.67
C ALA A 577 -27.14 7.32 4.46
N MET A 578 -27.09 8.27 5.39
CA MET A 578 -26.14 9.39 5.36
C MET A 578 -24.68 8.89 5.28
N TRP A 579 -24.28 7.96 6.16
CA TRP A 579 -22.91 7.45 6.17
C TRP A 579 -22.56 6.66 4.90
N LEU A 580 -23.47 5.82 4.40
CA LEU A 580 -23.26 5.10 3.14
C LEU A 580 -23.13 6.08 1.97
N ARG A 581 -23.97 7.13 1.92
CA ARG A 581 -23.89 8.20 0.93
C ARG A 581 -22.52 8.88 0.95
N THR A 582 -22.07 9.28 2.14
CA THR A 582 -20.77 9.94 2.32
C THR A 582 -19.63 9.04 1.85
N LEU A 583 -19.60 7.76 2.23
CA LEU A 583 -18.54 6.83 1.82
C LEU A 583 -18.50 6.62 0.30
N LEU A 584 -19.66 6.44 -0.35
CA LEU A 584 -19.75 6.33 -1.80
C LEU A 584 -19.26 7.60 -2.50
N TYR A 585 -19.68 8.77 -2.00
CA TYR A 585 -19.23 10.06 -2.52
C TYR A 585 -17.71 10.22 -2.41
N LEU A 586 -17.14 9.89 -1.25
CA LEU A 586 -15.69 9.97 -1.00
C LEU A 586 -14.91 9.04 -1.92
N ALA A 587 -15.39 7.81 -2.13
CA ALA A 587 -14.75 6.86 -3.03
C ALA A 587 -14.80 7.36 -4.48
N ILE A 588 -15.96 7.81 -4.96
CA ILE A 588 -16.16 8.25 -6.35
C ILE A 588 -15.32 9.49 -6.70
N ASN A 589 -15.25 10.46 -5.79
CA ASN A 589 -14.58 11.73 -6.05
C ASN A 589 -13.11 11.72 -5.60
N GLY A 590 -12.65 10.65 -4.96
CA GLY A 590 -11.27 10.48 -4.52
C GLY A 590 -10.27 10.51 -5.68
N SER A 591 -9.01 10.81 -5.36
CA SER A 591 -7.94 10.83 -6.37
C SER A 591 -7.50 9.41 -6.72
N LYS A 592 -7.47 9.09 -8.03
CA LYS A 592 -6.94 7.83 -8.56
C LYS A 592 -5.58 7.47 -7.96
N ILE A 593 -4.66 8.43 -7.98
CA ILE A 593 -3.27 8.22 -7.52
C ILE A 593 -3.28 7.84 -6.03
N ASN A 594 -4.14 8.48 -5.24
CA ASN A 594 -4.16 8.27 -3.79
C ASN A 594 -4.82 6.93 -3.42
N HIS A 595 -5.87 6.50 -4.14
CA HIS A 595 -6.40 5.14 -4.00
C HIS A 595 -5.35 4.05 -4.35
N LEU A 596 -4.60 4.24 -5.44
CA LEU A 596 -3.52 3.32 -5.82
C LEU A 596 -2.35 3.36 -4.82
N GLN A 597 -2.10 4.49 -4.16
CA GLN A 597 -1.13 4.59 -3.07
C GLN A 597 -1.53 3.77 -1.84
N GLN A 598 -2.83 3.68 -1.52
CA GLN A 598 -3.31 2.90 -0.37
C GLN A 598 -3.10 1.39 -0.51
N LEU A 599 -2.98 0.88 -1.73
CA LEU A 599 -2.67 -0.54 -1.97
C LEU A 599 -1.37 -0.99 -1.27
N ARG A 600 -0.42 -0.08 -1.05
CA ARG A 600 0.86 -0.39 -0.39
C ARG A 600 0.77 -0.59 1.13
N GLN A 601 -0.36 -0.26 1.73
CA GLN A 601 -0.63 -0.41 3.17
C GLN A 601 -1.63 -1.54 3.44
N GLY A 602 -1.84 -2.41 2.46
CA GLY A 602 -2.83 -3.48 2.53
C GLY A 602 -4.22 -3.08 2.09
N GLY A 603 -4.41 -1.88 1.52
CA GLY A 603 -5.70 -1.39 1.09
C GLY A 603 -6.59 -0.92 2.24
N GLU A 604 -7.61 -0.16 1.90
CA GLU A 604 -8.60 0.41 2.84
C GLU A 604 -10.00 0.14 2.28
N LEU A 605 -11.02 0.10 3.14
CA LEU A 605 -12.42 -0.10 2.71
C LEU A 605 -12.81 0.94 1.64
N LEU A 606 -12.34 2.18 1.75
CA LEU A 606 -12.63 3.24 0.79
C LEU A 606 -12.03 2.94 -0.58
N THR A 607 -10.84 2.34 -0.61
CA THR A 607 -10.20 1.93 -1.86
C THR A 607 -10.93 0.74 -2.46
N LEU A 608 -11.35 -0.22 -1.64
CA LEU A 608 -12.20 -1.33 -2.12
C LEU A 608 -13.50 -0.80 -2.75
N LEU A 609 -14.13 0.22 -2.16
CA LEU A 609 -15.31 0.86 -2.75
C LEU A 609 -15.01 1.56 -4.06
N TRP A 610 -13.86 2.24 -4.17
CA TRP A 610 -13.42 2.86 -5.41
C TRP A 610 -13.26 1.84 -6.56
N PHE A 611 -12.81 0.62 -6.25
CA PHE A 611 -12.80 -0.49 -7.20
C PHE A 611 -14.21 -1.04 -7.50
N ALA A 612 -15.02 -1.24 -6.46
CA ALA A 612 -16.33 -1.87 -6.56
C ALA A 612 -17.35 -1.04 -7.36
N ILE A 613 -17.36 0.28 -7.17
CA ILE A 613 -18.42 1.15 -7.70
C ILE A 613 -18.47 1.16 -9.23
N PRO A 614 -17.36 1.36 -9.98
CA PRO A 614 -17.35 1.24 -11.44
C PRO A 614 -17.80 -0.14 -11.92
N GLN A 615 -17.49 -1.18 -11.16
CA GLN A 615 -17.71 -2.56 -11.53
C GLN A 615 -19.04 -3.14 -11.01
N SER A 616 -19.83 -2.38 -10.25
CA SER A 616 -21.05 -2.87 -9.59
C SER A 616 -22.17 -3.21 -10.58
N ASP A 617 -22.11 -2.66 -11.80
CA ASP A 617 -23.03 -2.99 -12.89
C ASP A 617 -22.99 -4.49 -13.24
N ILE A 618 -21.84 -5.14 -13.02
CA ILE A 618 -21.61 -6.56 -13.29
C ILE A 618 -22.44 -7.47 -12.36
N VAL A 619 -22.71 -7.02 -11.13
CA VAL A 619 -23.41 -7.83 -10.11
C VAL A 619 -24.90 -7.53 -10.11
N ASP A 620 -25.29 -6.24 -10.02
CA ASP A 620 -26.67 -5.84 -9.72
C ASP A 620 -27.30 -4.91 -10.78
N GLY A 621 -26.66 -4.73 -11.95
CA GLY A 621 -27.16 -3.84 -13.01
C GLY A 621 -27.23 -2.37 -12.56
N ILE A 622 -26.33 -1.98 -11.65
CA ILE A 622 -26.29 -0.67 -11.02
C ILE A 622 -25.72 0.37 -12.00
N ASP A 623 -26.57 1.34 -12.34
CA ASP A 623 -26.22 2.48 -13.20
C ASP A 623 -25.38 3.52 -12.45
N ILE A 624 -24.06 3.46 -12.65
CA ILE A 624 -23.09 4.33 -11.98
C ILE A 624 -23.30 5.82 -12.33
N VAL A 625 -23.76 6.13 -13.54
CA VAL A 625 -23.95 7.53 -13.96
C VAL A 625 -25.07 8.16 -13.13
N LYS A 626 -26.17 7.42 -12.91
CA LYS A 626 -27.24 7.84 -11.99
C LYS A 626 -26.76 8.01 -10.56
N ILE A 627 -25.92 7.11 -10.05
CA ILE A 627 -25.35 7.23 -8.71
C ILE A 627 -24.53 8.50 -8.60
N HIS A 628 -23.59 8.73 -9.53
CA HIS A 628 -22.73 9.90 -9.53
C HIS A 628 -23.54 11.21 -9.59
N ASP A 629 -24.54 11.29 -10.47
CA ASP A 629 -25.38 12.48 -10.60
C ASP A 629 -26.28 12.72 -9.37
N ARG A 630 -26.66 11.67 -8.63
CA ARG A 630 -27.44 11.80 -7.38
C ARG A 630 -26.60 12.12 -6.15
N LEU A 631 -25.30 11.81 -6.18
CA LEU A 631 -24.37 12.08 -5.09
C LEU A 631 -23.83 13.52 -5.11
N LYS A 632 -23.78 14.13 -6.30
CA LYS A 632 -23.53 15.56 -6.48
C LYS A 632 -24.72 16.39 -6.02
#